data_AF-A0A3D2YWH5-F1
#
_entry.id   AF-A0A3D2YWH5-F1
#
_cell.length_a   1.000
_cell.length_b   1.000
_cell.length_c   1.000
_cell.angle_alpha   90.00
_cell.angle_beta   90.00
_cell.angle_gamma   90.00
#
_symmetry.space_group_name_H-M   'P 1'
#
loop_
_entity.id
_entity.type
_entity.pdbx_description
1 polymer ?
#
loop_
_entity_poly.entity_id
_entity_poly.type
_entity_poly.pdbx_seq_one_letter_code
_entity_poly.pdbx_strand_id
1 'polypeptide(L)'
;LGYAQERLFAIGALDVWNTPIQMKKNRPGTVLSVLVPKDKEREASELILRETPTLGIRIRNVDRYVAGREMTTIQTDMGPVAVKVKLLDGRPVSAAPEPDEVGRVARETGRPFQEVYQRVTEEARRQLL
;
A
#
# COMPACT_ATOMS: atom_id res chain seq x y z
N LEU A 1 13.63 -2.79 14.60
CA LEU A 1 12.65 -2.10 13.73
C LEU A 1 11.98 -3.07 12.75
N GLY A 2 12.71 -3.81 11.91
CA GLY A 2 12.11 -4.81 11.01
C GLY A 2 11.16 -5.80 11.70
N TYR A 3 11.60 -6.42 12.80
CA TYR A 3 10.74 -7.30 13.60
C TYR A 3 9.46 -6.61 14.12
N ALA A 4 9.59 -5.41 14.72
CA ALA A 4 8.43 -4.65 15.18
C ALA A 4 7.46 -4.34 14.03
N GLN A 5 7.97 -3.99 12.85
CA GLN A 5 7.17 -3.74 11.65
C GLN A 5 6.40 -4.98 11.20
N GLU A 6 7.03 -6.15 11.15
CA GLU A 6 6.35 -7.42 10.85
C GLU A 6 5.24 -7.72 11.86
N ARG A 7 5.52 -7.55 13.16
CA ARG A 7 4.55 -7.77 14.24
C ARG A 7 3.38 -6.77 14.18
N LEU A 8 3.64 -5.53 13.82
CA LEU A 8 2.61 -4.50 13.62
C LEU A 8 1.67 -4.85 12.45
N PHE A 9 2.20 -5.32 11.33
CA PHE A 9 1.36 -5.81 10.23
C PHE A 9 0.54 -7.03 10.65
N ALA A 10 1.11 -7.94 11.44
CA ALA A 10 0.41 -9.12 11.93
C ALA A 10 -0.82 -8.81 12.81
N ILE A 11 -0.85 -7.65 13.50
CA ILE A 11 -2.00 -7.21 14.30
C ILE A 11 -2.99 -6.32 13.51
N GLY A 12 -2.75 -6.10 12.21
CA GLY A 12 -3.64 -5.34 11.34
C GLY A 12 -3.29 -3.87 11.17
N ALA A 13 -2.02 -3.48 11.31
CA ALA A 13 -1.58 -2.15 10.86
C ALA A 13 -1.88 -1.95 9.38
N LEU A 14 -2.43 -0.79 9.03
CA LEU A 14 -2.73 -0.37 7.66
C LEU A 14 -1.47 0.07 6.91
N ASP A 15 -0.51 0.65 7.64
CA ASP A 15 0.79 1.07 7.10
C ASP A 15 1.83 1.17 8.22
N VAL A 16 3.09 0.91 7.89
CA VAL A 16 4.24 1.03 8.79
C VAL A 16 5.43 1.52 7.98
N TRP A 17 5.99 2.67 8.36
CA TRP A 17 7.15 3.23 7.68
C TRP A 17 8.18 3.82 8.64
N ASN A 18 9.38 3.97 8.13
CA ASN A 18 10.54 4.47 8.87
C ASN A 18 11.07 5.73 8.19
N THR A 19 11.25 6.81 8.96
CA THR A 19 11.85 8.05 8.45
C THR A 19 13.20 8.27 9.13
N PRO A 20 14.33 8.31 8.38
CA PRO A 20 15.63 8.63 8.95
C PRO A 20 15.64 10.08 9.43
N ILE A 21 16.18 10.31 10.63
CA ILE A 21 16.27 11.64 11.24
C ILE A 21 17.61 11.83 11.94
N GLN A 22 17.97 13.10 12.14
CA GLN A 22 19.06 13.48 13.02
C GLN A 22 18.50 13.86 14.40
N MET A 23 18.97 13.21 15.45
CA MET A 23 18.59 13.50 16.83
C MET A 23 19.62 14.41 17.52
N LYS A 24 19.26 14.92 18.71
CA LYS A 24 20.17 15.66 19.59
C LYS A 24 21.47 14.89 19.86
N LYS A 25 22.53 15.61 20.24
CA LYS A 25 23.88 15.04 20.45
C LYS A 25 24.45 14.34 19.21
N ASN A 26 24.07 14.82 18.02
CA ASN A 26 24.51 14.31 16.73
C ASN A 26 24.30 12.80 16.53
N ARG A 27 23.21 12.24 17.08
CA ARG A 27 22.88 10.82 16.93
C ARG A 27 21.97 10.59 15.73
N PRO A 28 22.32 9.73 14.75
CA PRO A 28 21.36 9.28 13.74
C PRO A 28 20.26 8.46 14.43
N GLY A 29 19.03 8.62 13.98
CA GLY A 29 17.87 7.91 14.51
C GLY A 29 16.81 7.67 13.45
N THR A 30 15.74 6.99 13.85
CA THR A 30 14.63 6.63 12.97
C THR A 30 13.31 6.93 13.67
N VAL A 31 12.41 7.63 13.00
CA VAL A 31 11.00 7.72 13.40
C VAL A 31 10.27 6.51 12.84
N LEU A 32 9.77 5.65 13.73
CA LEU A 32 8.80 4.62 13.37
C LEU A 32 7.41 5.24 13.39
N SER A 33 6.70 5.18 12.26
CA SER A 33 5.33 5.66 12.12
C SER A 33 4.43 4.50 11.72
N VAL A 34 3.23 4.46 12.31
CA VAL A 34 2.28 3.36 12.16
C VAL A 34 0.89 3.93 11.99
N LEU A 35 0.16 3.48 10.98
CA LEU A 35 -1.27 3.72 10.83
C LEU A 35 -2.02 2.44 11.17
N VAL A 36 -2.93 2.52 12.13
CA VAL A 36 -3.77 1.40 12.56
C VAL A 36 -5.23 1.82 12.60
N PRO A 37 -6.17 0.88 12.46
CA PRO A 37 -7.57 1.10 12.82
C PRO A 37 -7.69 1.55 14.29
N LYS A 38 -8.73 2.32 14.61
CA LYS A 38 -8.91 2.90 15.96
C LYS A 38 -9.00 1.83 17.06
N ASP A 39 -9.63 0.70 16.77
CA ASP A 39 -9.74 -0.45 17.67
C ASP A 39 -8.40 -1.17 17.92
N LYS A 40 -7.38 -0.91 17.08
CA LYS A 40 -6.03 -1.47 17.19
C LYS A 40 -5.01 -0.52 17.84
N GLU A 41 -5.41 0.71 18.17
CA GLU A 41 -4.52 1.75 18.72
C GLU A 41 -3.75 1.28 19.98
N ARG A 42 -4.47 0.70 20.93
CA ARG A 42 -3.89 0.24 22.20
C ARG A 42 -2.93 -0.93 21.99
N GLU A 43 -3.35 -1.92 21.21
CA GLU A 43 -2.55 -3.11 20.89
C GLU A 43 -1.23 -2.71 20.19
N ALA A 44 -1.30 -1.82 19.20
CA ALA A 44 -0.12 -1.31 18.50
C ALA A 44 0.81 -0.50 19.41
N SER A 45 0.25 0.33 20.30
CA SER A 45 1.04 1.13 21.24
C SER A 45 1.80 0.25 22.24
N GLU A 46 1.13 -0.77 22.80
CA GLU A 46 1.76 -1.73 23.71
C GLU A 46 2.85 -2.55 23.02
N LEU A 47 2.64 -2.94 21.76
CA LEU A 47 3.64 -3.62 20.94
C LEU A 47 4.87 -2.74 20.73
N ILE A 48 4.71 -1.49 20.32
CA ILE A 48 5.84 -0.58 20.09
C ILE A 48 6.62 -0.32 21.38
N LEU A 49 5.95 -0.11 22.51
CA LEU A 49 6.60 0.07 23.81
C LEU A 49 7.36 -1.17 24.28
N ARG A 50 6.88 -2.36 23.93
CA ARG A 50 7.51 -3.64 24.29
C ARG A 50 8.69 -3.99 23.40
N GLU A 51 8.54 -3.80 22.09
CA GLU A 51 9.46 -4.29 21.07
C GLU A 51 10.49 -3.26 20.61
N THR A 52 10.46 -2.05 21.18
CA THR A 52 11.41 -0.98 20.87
C THR A 52 11.91 -0.31 22.14
N PRO A 53 13.10 0.33 22.13
CA PRO A 53 13.63 1.01 23.31
C PRO A 53 12.95 2.36 23.59
N THR A 54 11.85 2.69 22.91
CA THR A 54 11.16 3.97 23.15
C THR A 54 10.51 3.98 24.53
N LEU A 55 10.52 5.14 25.17
CA LEU A 55 9.83 5.35 26.46
C LEU A 55 8.42 5.92 26.29
N GLY A 56 8.02 6.24 25.06
CA GLY A 56 6.73 6.85 24.80
C GLY A 56 6.40 6.90 23.31
N ILE A 57 5.12 7.12 23.04
CA ILE A 57 4.54 7.20 21.70
C ILE A 57 3.64 8.43 21.65
N ARG A 58 3.53 9.04 20.47
CA ARG A 58 2.60 10.14 20.19
C ARG A 58 1.52 9.63 19.24
N ILE A 59 0.26 9.88 19.57
CA ILE A 59 -0.89 9.39 18.81
C ILE A 59 -1.69 10.60 18.30
N ARG A 60 -2.17 10.51 17.07
CA ARG A 60 -3.07 11.50 16.48
C ARG A 60 -4.08 10.79 15.59
N ASN A 61 -5.36 11.10 15.78
CA ASN A 61 -6.42 10.65 14.89
C ASN A 61 -6.33 11.37 13.54
N VAL A 62 -6.52 10.61 12.46
CA VAL A 62 -6.58 11.14 11.10
C VAL A 62 -7.80 10.57 10.40
N ASP A 63 -8.58 11.43 9.77
CA ASP A 63 -9.66 11.02 8.89
C ASP A 63 -9.13 10.80 7.48
N ARG A 64 -9.77 9.91 6.74
CA ARG A 64 -9.40 9.58 5.36
C ARG A 64 -10.64 9.47 4.49
N TYR A 65 -10.64 10.19 3.38
CA TYR A 65 -11.55 9.92 2.28
C TYR A 65 -11.01 8.77 1.45
N VAL A 66 -11.79 7.71 1.32
CA VAL A 66 -11.42 6.51 0.56
C VAL A 66 -12.37 6.41 -0.63
N ALA A 67 -11.81 6.39 -1.84
CA ALA A 67 -12.58 6.09 -3.04
C ALA A 67 -13.03 4.62 -3.02
N GLY A 68 -14.18 4.33 -3.60
CA GLY A 68 -14.58 2.95 -3.85
C GLY A 68 -13.53 2.26 -4.73
N ARG A 69 -13.35 0.95 -4.55
CA ARG A 69 -12.44 0.17 -5.37
C ARG A 69 -13.07 -1.17 -5.70
N GLU A 70 -12.85 -1.61 -6.93
CA GLU A 70 -13.24 -2.93 -7.40
C GLU A 70 -12.05 -3.56 -8.13
N MET A 71 -11.88 -4.87 -7.96
CA MET A 71 -10.94 -5.66 -8.74
C MET A 71 -11.71 -6.37 -9.83
N THR A 72 -11.38 -6.11 -11.09
CA THR A 72 -12.00 -6.77 -12.24
C THR A 72 -10.93 -7.31 -13.17
N THR A 73 -11.24 -8.37 -13.92
CA THR A 73 -10.31 -8.95 -14.89
C THR A 73 -10.72 -8.52 -16.29
N ILE A 74 -9.80 -7.90 -17.02
CA ILE A 74 -10.00 -7.55 -18.43
C ILE A 74 -9.29 -8.55 -19.34
N GLN A 75 -9.81 -8.70 -20.56
CA GLN A 75 -9.14 -9.47 -21.61
C GLN A 75 -8.23 -8.53 -22.42
N THR A 76 -6.98 -8.93 -22.61
CA THR A 76 -5.97 -8.17 -23.39
C THR A 76 -5.32 -9.06 -24.44
N ASP A 77 -4.55 -8.47 -25.36
CA ASP A 77 -3.70 -9.21 -26.32
C ASP A 77 -2.62 -10.06 -25.64
N MET A 78 -2.35 -9.81 -24.36
CA MET A 78 -1.39 -10.52 -23.53
C MET A 78 -2.06 -11.49 -22.55
N GLY A 79 -3.38 -11.72 -22.69
CA GLY A 79 -4.18 -12.58 -21.82
C GLY A 79 -4.97 -11.81 -20.76
N PRO A 80 -5.61 -12.52 -19.82
CA PRO A 80 -6.40 -11.90 -18.76
C PRO A 80 -5.49 -11.20 -17.74
N VAL A 81 -5.85 -9.97 -17.37
CA VAL A 81 -5.11 -9.18 -16.37
C VAL A 81 -6.09 -8.57 -15.37
N ALA A 82 -5.80 -8.73 -14.08
CA ALA A 82 -6.58 -8.08 -13.03
C ALA A 82 -6.24 -6.58 -12.95
N VAL A 83 -7.27 -5.75 -12.95
CA VAL A 83 -7.17 -4.29 -12.87
C VAL A 83 -8.01 -3.77 -11.73
N LYS A 84 -7.46 -2.75 -11.07
CA LYS A 84 -8.11 -2.03 -9.99
C LYS A 84 -8.86 -0.84 -10.56
N VAL A 85 -10.18 -0.86 -10.41
CA VAL A 85 -11.07 0.24 -10.79
C VAL A 85 -11.28 1.15 -9.57
N LYS A 86 -11.02 2.43 -9.74
CA LYS A 86 -11.32 3.48 -8.76
C LYS A 86 -12.71 4.03 -9.04
N LEU A 87 -13.57 3.99 -8.04
CA LEU A 87 -14.95 4.47 -8.08
C LEU A 87 -15.08 5.77 -7.26
N LEU A 88 -15.70 6.79 -7.85
CA LEU A 88 -16.18 7.99 -7.14
C LEU A 88 -17.68 8.08 -7.32
N ASP A 89 -18.42 8.19 -6.21
CA ASP A 89 -19.89 8.19 -6.19
C ASP A 89 -20.51 7.03 -6.99
N GLY A 90 -19.89 5.84 -6.87
CA GLY A 90 -20.28 4.63 -7.59
C GLY A 90 -19.91 4.59 -9.07
N ARG A 91 -19.27 5.64 -9.61
CA ARG A 91 -18.87 5.72 -11.02
C ARG A 91 -17.38 5.46 -11.20
N PRO A 92 -16.97 4.67 -12.20
CA PRO A 92 -15.57 4.41 -12.47
C PRO A 92 -14.90 5.67 -13.06
N VAL A 93 -13.74 6.04 -12.49
CA VAL A 93 -12.98 7.25 -12.89
C VAL A 93 -11.53 6.95 -13.24
N SER A 94 -11.04 5.76 -12.92
CA SER A 94 -9.72 5.27 -13.29
C SER A 94 -9.70 3.75 -13.22
N ALA A 95 -8.97 3.11 -14.12
CA ALA A 95 -8.67 1.69 -14.09
C ALA A 95 -7.19 1.49 -14.42
N ALA A 96 -6.50 0.68 -13.61
CA ALA A 96 -5.09 0.37 -13.82
C ALA A 96 -4.75 -1.03 -13.28
N PRO A 97 -3.83 -1.77 -13.91
CA PRO A 97 -3.37 -3.06 -13.40
C PRO A 97 -2.55 -2.90 -12.13
N GLU A 98 -2.53 -3.96 -11.31
CA GLU A 98 -1.60 -4.00 -10.18
C GLU A 98 -0.17 -4.31 -10.64
N PRO A 99 0.86 -3.74 -9.99
CA PRO A 99 2.25 -3.98 -10.37
C PRO A 99 2.63 -5.46 -10.42
N ASP A 100 2.12 -6.28 -9.50
CA ASP A 100 2.42 -7.71 -9.46
C ASP A 100 1.86 -8.45 -10.68
N GLU A 101 0.65 -8.09 -11.12
CA GLU A 101 0.03 -8.61 -12.35
C GLU A 101 0.81 -8.19 -13.60
N VAL A 102 1.26 -6.94 -13.66
CA VAL A 102 2.12 -6.47 -14.76
C VAL A 102 3.44 -7.23 -14.76
N GLY A 103 4.03 -7.45 -13.58
CA GLY A 103 5.24 -8.25 -13.44
C GLY A 103 5.06 -9.70 -13.88
N ARG A 104 3.91 -10.31 -13.61
CA ARG A 104 3.54 -11.65 -14.07
C ARG A 104 3.49 -11.70 -15.60
N VAL A 105 2.70 -10.83 -16.23
CA VAL A 105 2.55 -10.78 -17.69
C VAL A 105 3.87 -10.44 -18.39
N ALA A 106 4.66 -9.53 -17.83
CA ALA A 106 5.99 -9.19 -18.36
C ALA A 106 6.93 -10.41 -18.38
N ARG A 107 6.91 -11.23 -17.32
CA ARG A 107 7.69 -12.49 -17.25
C ARG A 107 7.21 -13.55 -18.22
N GLU A 108 5.89 -13.71 -18.37
CA GLU A 108 5.29 -14.70 -19.27
C GLU A 108 5.51 -14.35 -20.75
N THR A 109 5.45 -13.06 -21.10
CA THR A 109 5.53 -12.60 -22.50
C THR A 109 6.93 -12.15 -22.93
N GLY A 110 7.85 -11.96 -21.98
CA GLY A 110 9.17 -11.36 -22.22
C GLY A 110 9.14 -9.87 -22.55
N ARG A 111 7.98 -9.20 -22.44
CA ARG A 111 7.82 -7.77 -22.72
C ARG A 111 8.29 -6.91 -21.54
N PRO A 112 8.81 -5.69 -21.79
CA PRO A 112 9.17 -4.75 -20.72
C PRO A 112 7.96 -4.40 -19.84
N PHE A 113 8.18 -4.34 -18.52
CA PHE A 113 7.16 -3.99 -17.53
C PHE A 113 6.39 -2.70 -17.89
N GLN A 114 7.11 -1.65 -18.30
CA GLN A 114 6.49 -0.36 -18.63
C GLN A 114 5.59 -0.45 -19.87
N GLU A 115 5.97 -1.24 -20.87
CA GLU A 115 5.14 -1.47 -22.05
C GLU A 115 3.85 -2.21 -21.67
N VAL A 116 3.97 -3.27 -20.87
CA VAL A 116 2.81 -4.03 -20.38
C VAL A 116 1.90 -3.14 -19.55
N TYR A 117 2.46 -2.37 -18.60
CA TYR A 117 1.68 -1.45 -17.76
C TYR A 117 0.88 -0.47 -18.61
N GLN A 118 1.52 0.17 -19.60
CA GLN A 118 0.88 1.17 -20.47
C GLN A 118 -0.25 0.54 -21.30
N ARG A 119 0.04 -0.55 -22.02
CA ARG A 119 -0.94 -1.23 -22.86
C ARG A 119 -2.15 -1.71 -22.06
N VAL A 120 -1.92 -2.37 -20.92
CA VAL A 120 -3.00 -2.86 -20.06
C VAL A 120 -3.79 -1.70 -19.46
N THR A 121 -3.14 -0.60 -19.07
CA THR A 121 -3.85 0.59 -18.57
C THR A 121 -4.74 1.21 -19.64
N GLU A 122 -4.25 1.34 -20.87
CA GLU A 122 -5.05 1.86 -21.99
C GLU A 122 -6.26 0.96 -22.29
N GLU A 123 -6.06 -0.35 -22.31
CA GLU A 123 -7.13 -1.31 -22.52
C GLU A 123 -8.15 -1.30 -21.38
N ALA A 124 -7.70 -1.23 -20.12
CA ALA A 124 -8.56 -1.10 -18.95
C ALA A 124 -9.44 0.14 -19.01
N ARG A 125 -8.86 1.28 -19.44
CA ARG A 125 -9.61 2.52 -19.62
C ARG A 125 -10.65 2.40 -20.73
N ARG A 126 -10.31 1.77 -21.87
CA ARG A 126 -11.26 1.56 -22.98
C ARG A 126 -12.44 0.68 -22.59
N GLN A 127 -12.21 -0.33 -21.75
CA GLN A 127 -13.24 -1.31 -21.39
C GLN A 127 -14.10 -0.92 -20.18
N LEU A 128 -13.57 -0.11 -19.25
CA LEU A 128 -14.18 0.08 -17.92
C LEU A 128 -14.53 1.54 -17.58
N LEU A 129 -14.11 2.51 -18.38
CA LEU A 129 -14.41 3.94 -18.22
C LEU A 129 -15.23 4.44 -19.39
#